data_AF-A0A3D1YMU4-F1
#
_entry.id   AF-A0A3D1YMU4-F1
#
_cell.length_a   1.000
_cell.length_b   1.000
_cell.length_c   1.000
_cell.angle_alpha   90.00
_cell.angle_beta   90.00
_cell.angle_gamma   90.00
#
_symmetry.space_group_name_H-M   'P 1'
#
loop_
_entity.id
_entity.type
_entity.pdbx_description
1 polymer ?
#
loop_
_entity_poly.entity_id
_entity_poly.type
_entity_poly.pdbx_seq_one_letter_code
_entity_poly.pdbx_strand_id
1 'polypeptide(L)'
;EKHGYEAIQLGYGKLKHANKPMAGHLGSSLYGRHLKEVEVEGIGEYEVGQEVLVDMFAVGEKVTITGTSKGKGFAGTVKRWGFHGGPKTHGQSDRHRAPGSIGAGTTPGKVYKGQKMSGHMG
;
A
#
# COMPACT_ATOMS: atom_id res chain seq x y z
N GLU A 1 -14.88 -15.38 -19.93
CA GLU A 1 -14.44 -16.79 -19.99
C GLU A 1 -12.92 -17.03 -20.01
N LYS A 2 -12.07 -16.27 -20.73
CA LYS A 2 -10.62 -16.58 -20.84
C LYS A 2 -9.76 -16.30 -19.59
N HIS A 3 -10.15 -15.35 -18.74
CA HIS A 3 -9.35 -14.90 -17.59
C HIS A 3 -9.95 -15.22 -16.21
N GLY A 4 -11.17 -15.78 -16.18
CA GLY A 4 -11.83 -16.25 -14.93
C GLY A 4 -12.51 -15.17 -14.08
N TYR A 5 -12.39 -13.88 -14.43
CA TYR A 5 -13.07 -12.76 -13.76
C TYR A 5 -13.28 -11.60 -14.72
N GLU A 6 -14.10 -10.61 -14.32
CA GLU A 6 -14.42 -9.42 -15.12
C GLU A 6 -13.66 -8.19 -14.59
N ALA A 7 -12.72 -7.68 -15.38
CA ALA A 7 -11.96 -6.49 -15.02
C ALA A 7 -11.42 -5.77 -16.26
N ILE A 8 -11.14 -4.48 -16.09
CA ILE A 8 -10.43 -3.65 -17.06
C ILE A 8 -9.06 -3.30 -16.52
N GLN A 9 -8.08 -3.19 -17.41
CA GLN A 9 -6.74 -2.72 -17.06
C GLN A 9 -6.58 -1.27 -17.50
N LEU A 10 -6.37 -0.39 -16.53
CA LEU A 10 -6.15 1.04 -16.73
C LEU A 10 -4.66 1.35 -16.74
N GLY A 11 -4.22 2.08 -17.76
CA GLY A 11 -2.85 2.57 -17.91
C GLY A 11 -2.78 4.08 -17.74
N TYR A 12 -1.91 4.56 -16.87
CA TYR A 12 -1.67 6.01 -16.72
C TYR A 12 -0.18 6.34 -16.60
N GLY A 13 0.14 7.60 -16.90
CA GLY A 13 1.50 8.12 -16.93
C GLY A 13 2.25 7.74 -18.21
N LYS A 14 2.88 8.74 -18.84
CA LYS A 14 3.64 8.57 -20.08
C LYS A 14 4.88 7.71 -19.83
N LEU A 15 5.01 6.63 -20.59
CA LEU A 15 6.17 5.73 -20.55
C LEU A 15 7.20 6.23 -21.58
N LYS A 16 8.43 6.52 -21.13
CA LYS A 16 9.53 6.95 -22.03
C LYS A 16 10.28 5.77 -22.66
N HIS A 17 10.42 4.69 -21.90
CA HIS A 17 11.13 3.48 -22.31
C HIS A 17 10.33 2.27 -21.88
N ALA A 18 10.01 1.39 -22.83
CA ALA A 18 9.35 0.12 -22.57
C ALA A 18 10.32 -1.03 -22.84
N ASN A 19 10.25 -2.09 -22.03
CA ASN A 19 10.90 -3.35 -22.38
C ASN A 19 10.08 -4.04 -23.51
N LYS A 20 10.68 -5.02 -24.21
CA LYS A 20 10.04 -5.67 -25.36
C LYS A 20 8.66 -6.30 -25.04
N PRO A 21 8.49 -7.02 -23.91
CA PRO A 21 7.18 -7.56 -23.56
C PRO A 21 6.11 -6.48 -23.31
N MET A 22 6.45 -5.41 -22.58
CA MET A 22 5.51 -4.31 -22.33
C MET A 22 5.17 -3.56 -23.61
N ALA A 23 6.13 -3.37 -24.53
CA ALA A 23 5.87 -2.77 -25.82
C ALA A 23 4.88 -3.60 -26.66
N GLY A 24 5.00 -4.93 -26.62
CA GLY A 24 4.02 -5.83 -27.25
C GLY A 24 2.64 -5.76 -26.61
N HIS A 25 2.57 -5.68 -25.28
CA HIS A 25 1.31 -5.59 -24.53
C HIS A 25 0.58 -4.26 -24.71
N LEU A 26 1.30 -3.14 -24.68
CA LEU A 26 0.72 -1.80 -24.83
C LEU A 26 0.41 -1.43 -26.29
N GLY A 27 0.98 -2.16 -27.25
CA GLY A 27 0.87 -1.85 -28.67
C GLY A 27 1.33 -0.43 -28.98
N SER A 28 0.43 0.37 -29.56
CA SER A 28 0.70 1.78 -29.91
C SER A 28 0.50 2.77 -28.76
N SER A 29 0.05 2.32 -27.58
CA SER A 29 -0.19 3.22 -26.45
C SER A 29 1.11 3.73 -25.83
N LEU A 30 1.16 5.05 -25.57
CA LEU A 30 2.26 5.70 -24.85
C LEU A 30 1.98 5.81 -23.33
N TYR A 31 0.79 5.41 -22.89
CA TYR A 31 0.32 5.52 -21.52
C TYR A 31 0.27 4.13 -20.88
N GLY A 32 1.14 3.93 -19.89
CA GLY A 32 1.35 2.61 -19.29
C GLY A 32 2.54 2.56 -18.34
N ARG A 33 2.97 3.71 -17.77
CA ARG A 33 3.99 3.72 -16.71
C ARG A 33 3.49 2.95 -15.50
N HIS A 34 2.20 3.08 -15.20
CA HIS A 34 1.51 2.31 -14.19
C HIS A 34 0.32 1.62 -14.84
N LEU A 35 0.21 0.32 -14.62
CA LEU A 35 -0.93 -0.51 -15.01
C LEU A 35 -1.63 -0.98 -13.74
N LYS A 36 -2.94 -0.80 -13.68
CA LYS A 36 -3.79 -1.25 -12.57
C LYS A 36 -5.07 -1.85 -13.10
N GLU A 37 -5.47 -2.96 -12.51
CA GLU A 37 -6.73 -3.61 -12.82
C GLU A 37 -7.81 -3.10 -11.87
N VAL A 38 -8.99 -2.90 -12.43
CA VAL A 38 -10.21 -2.52 -11.71
C VAL A 38 -11.29 -3.50 -12.11
N GLU A 39 -11.88 -4.15 -11.12
CA GLU A 39 -13.03 -5.03 -11.31
C GLU A 39 -14.24 -4.19 -11.75
N VAL A 40 -14.95 -4.67 -12.76
CA VAL A 40 -16.12 -3.98 -13.31
C VAL A 40 -17.25 -4.98 -13.48
N GLU A 41 -18.48 -4.51 -13.27
CA GLU A 41 -19.68 -5.26 -13.62
C GLU A 41 -19.99 -4.96 -15.09
N GLY A 42 -19.78 -5.91 -16.00
CA GLY A 42 -20.07 -5.73 -17.43
C GLY A 42 -18.92 -5.16 -18.26
N ILE A 43 -18.03 -6.05 -18.71
CA ILE A 43 -16.88 -5.69 -19.58
C ILE A 43 -17.32 -5.04 -20.91
N GLY A 44 -18.50 -5.39 -21.41
CA GLY A 44 -18.97 -4.97 -22.75
C GLY A 44 -19.19 -3.47 -22.92
N GLU A 45 -19.15 -2.70 -21.84
CA GLU A 45 -19.31 -1.25 -21.84
C GLU A 45 -17.99 -0.51 -22.14
N TYR A 46 -16.86 -1.22 -22.15
CA TYR A 46 -15.53 -0.63 -22.29
C TYR A 46 -14.76 -1.19 -23.48
N GLU A 47 -14.13 -0.30 -24.24
CA GLU A 47 -13.29 -0.66 -25.39
C GLU A 47 -11.80 -0.50 -25.08
N VAL A 48 -10.97 -1.36 -25.68
CA VAL A 48 -9.51 -1.25 -25.55
C VAL A 48 -9.02 0.01 -26.23
N GLY A 49 -8.33 0.87 -25.49
CA GLY A 49 -7.84 2.17 -25.98
C GLY A 49 -8.78 3.35 -25.70
N GLN A 50 -9.95 3.09 -25.09
CA GLN A 50 -10.82 4.15 -24.60
C GLN A 50 -10.10 5.03 -23.56
N GLU A 51 -10.23 6.34 -23.72
CA GLU A 51 -9.73 7.30 -22.73
C GLU A 51 -10.75 7.47 -21.60
N VAL A 52 -10.25 7.40 -20.37
CA VAL A 52 -11.05 7.50 -19.15
C VAL A 52 -10.67 8.82 -18.47
N LEU A 53 -11.61 9.77 -18.47
CA LEU A 53 -11.39 11.14 -18.00
C LEU A 53 -11.95 11.38 -16.60
N VAL A 54 -11.54 12.50 -15.98
CA VAL A 54 -11.91 12.86 -14.60
C VAL A 54 -13.36 13.37 -14.48
N ASP A 55 -13.97 13.68 -15.62
CA ASP A 55 -15.38 14.11 -15.75
C ASP A 55 -16.40 13.08 -15.26
N MET A 56 -15.99 11.82 -15.08
CA MET A 56 -16.81 10.79 -14.44
C MET A 56 -17.20 11.12 -12.98
N PHE A 57 -16.44 11.97 -12.30
CA PHE A 57 -16.64 12.28 -10.88
C PHE A 57 -17.42 13.58 -10.70
N ALA A 58 -18.44 13.54 -9.85
CA ALA A 58 -19.17 14.75 -9.46
C ALA A 58 -18.55 15.40 -8.21
N VAL A 59 -18.60 16.73 -8.14
CA VAL A 59 -18.16 17.46 -6.95
C VAL A 59 -19.06 17.11 -5.77
N GLY A 60 -18.45 16.67 -4.65
CA GLY A 60 -19.16 16.25 -3.45
C GLY A 60 -19.39 14.74 -3.35
N GLU A 61 -19.03 13.99 -4.40
CA GLU A 61 -19.06 12.53 -4.39
C GLU A 61 -18.01 11.96 -3.42
N LYS A 62 -18.38 10.86 -2.75
CA LYS A 62 -17.46 10.13 -1.86
C LYS A 62 -16.69 9.10 -2.66
N VAL A 63 -15.39 9.28 -2.74
CA VAL A 63 -14.48 8.37 -3.46
C VAL A 63 -13.57 7.62 -2.49
N THR A 64 -13.24 6.37 -2.83
CA THR A 64 -12.24 5.57 -2.10
C THR A 64 -10.90 5.65 -2.84
N ILE A 65 -9.85 6.06 -2.14
CA ILE A 65 -8.51 6.25 -2.71
C ILE A 65 -7.54 5.26 -2.08
N THR A 66 -6.81 4.53 -2.92
CA THR A 66 -5.74 3.63 -2.49
C THR A 66 -4.41 4.11 -3.07
N GLY A 67 -3.35 4.08 -2.27
CA GLY A 67 -2.01 4.44 -2.72
C GLY A 67 -0.92 3.97 -1.76
N THR A 68 0.31 3.92 -2.25
CA THR A 68 1.48 3.64 -1.41
C THR A 68 1.71 4.80 -0.47
N SER A 69 1.75 4.52 0.83
CA SER A 69 1.97 5.55 1.84
C SER A 69 3.42 6.05 1.83
N LYS A 70 3.68 7.22 2.42
CA LYS A 70 5.05 7.75 2.50
C LYS A 70 5.89 6.88 3.45
N GLY A 71 6.95 6.27 2.91
CA GLY A 71 7.94 5.55 3.68
C GLY A 71 8.60 6.42 4.75
N LYS A 72 8.68 5.92 5.97
CA LYS A 72 9.33 6.54 7.13
C LYS A 72 10.58 5.78 7.59
N GLY A 73 11.03 4.80 6.79
CA GLY A 73 12.18 3.94 7.07
C GLY A 73 11.96 3.04 8.28
N PHE A 74 13.04 2.70 8.98
CA PHE A 74 12.97 1.93 10.22
C PHE A 74 12.45 2.81 11.37
N ALA A 75 11.20 2.56 11.79
CA ALA A 75 10.55 3.29 12.87
C ALA A 75 10.56 2.49 14.18
N GLY A 76 10.90 3.17 15.29
CA GLY A 76 10.76 2.64 16.64
C GLY A 76 9.30 2.46 17.06
N THR A 77 9.05 1.68 18.11
CA THR A 77 7.69 1.32 18.58
C THR A 77 6.83 2.51 18.94
N VAL A 78 7.41 3.56 19.51
CA VAL A 78 6.68 4.80 19.82
C VAL A 78 6.12 5.45 18.55
N LYS A 79 6.92 5.56 17.48
CA LYS A 79 6.48 6.19 16.22
C LYS A 79 5.56 5.27 15.41
N ARG A 80 5.84 3.96 15.40
CA ARG A 80 5.12 2.98 14.58
C ARG A 80 3.77 2.58 15.18
N TRP A 81 3.69 2.50 16.51
CA TRP A 81 2.55 1.93 17.22
C TRP A 81 1.98 2.81 18.35
N GLY A 82 2.52 4.02 18.56
CA GLY A 82 2.02 4.92 19.60
C GLY A 82 2.34 4.47 21.03
N PHE A 83 3.41 3.70 21.23
CA PHE A 83 3.80 3.26 22.58
C PHE A 83 4.22 4.46 23.45
N HIS A 84 3.84 4.46 24.73
CA HIS A 84 4.10 5.58 25.64
C HIS A 84 5.56 5.68 26.10
N GLY A 85 6.27 4.55 26.22
CA GLY A 85 7.62 4.51 26.77
C GLY A 85 7.64 4.57 28.31
N GLY A 86 8.84 4.69 28.88
CA GLY A 86 9.03 4.87 30.32
C GLY A 86 8.99 6.34 30.74
N PRO A 87 9.09 6.66 32.05
CA PRO A 87 9.27 8.03 32.51
C PRO A 87 10.60 8.62 32.01
N LYS A 88 10.70 9.95 31.92
CA LYS A 88 11.95 10.62 31.47
C LYS A 88 12.99 10.76 32.60
N THR A 89 12.54 10.82 33.85
CA THR A 89 13.37 11.03 35.06
C THR A 89 13.00 9.98 36.13
N HIS A 90 13.30 10.24 37.41
CA HIS A 90 13.01 9.35 38.55
C HIS A 90 13.68 7.97 38.46
N GLY A 91 15.00 7.96 38.26
CA GLY A 91 15.79 6.72 38.26
C GLY A 91 15.69 5.92 36.96
N GLN A 92 15.03 6.46 35.93
CA GLN A 92 15.03 5.85 34.61
C GLN A 92 16.44 5.92 33.99
N SER A 93 16.93 4.78 33.50
CA SER A 93 18.23 4.64 32.84
C SER A 93 18.14 4.88 31.31
N ASP A 94 18.07 3.83 30.48
CA ASP A 94 18.19 3.91 29.00
C ASP A 94 16.87 3.60 28.23
N ARG A 95 15.88 3.07 28.93
CA ARG A 95 14.57 2.62 28.43
C ARG A 95 13.48 3.67 28.22
N HIS A 96 13.76 4.97 28.17
CA HIS A 96 12.73 6.01 28.00
C HIS A 96 11.78 5.74 26.81
N ARG A 97 12.30 5.19 25.70
CA ARG A 97 11.51 4.85 24.49
C ARG A 97 11.50 3.35 24.16
N ALA A 98 11.83 2.50 25.12
CA ALA A 98 11.85 1.06 24.92
C ALA A 98 10.41 0.50 24.75
N PRO A 99 10.26 -0.67 24.10
CA PRO A 99 8.95 -1.30 23.92
C PRO A 99 8.31 -1.86 25.20
N GLY A 100 9.07 -1.94 26.31
CA GLY A 100 8.64 -2.64 27.52
C GLY A 100 8.76 -4.16 27.37
N SER A 101 7.93 -4.91 28.11
CA SER A 101 7.90 -6.37 27.99
C SER A 101 7.33 -6.82 26.63
N ILE A 102 7.88 -7.89 26.08
CA ILE A 102 7.48 -8.48 24.79
C ILE A 102 6.87 -9.88 24.93
N GLY A 103 6.71 -10.38 26.16
CA GLY A 103 6.17 -11.71 26.44
C GLY A 103 5.87 -11.94 27.91
N ALA A 104 5.22 -13.07 28.21
CA ALA A 104 5.02 -13.58 29.57
C ALA A 104 6.19 -14.50 29.98
N GLY A 105 6.16 -15.01 31.21
CA GLY A 105 7.16 -15.93 31.76
C GLY A 105 7.10 -17.33 31.14
N THR A 106 7.04 -18.38 31.96
CA THR A 106 7.20 -19.79 31.53
C THR A 106 6.21 -20.23 30.45
N THR A 107 4.93 -19.88 30.60
CA THR A 107 3.91 -20.13 29.57
C THR A 107 3.51 -18.78 28.98
N PRO A 108 3.63 -18.55 27.66
CA PRO A 108 3.85 -19.50 26.54
C PRO A 108 5.33 -19.75 26.16
N GLY A 109 6.31 -19.17 26.86
CA GLY A 109 7.75 -19.37 26.57
C GLY A 109 8.20 -18.85 25.19
N LYS A 110 7.38 -18.03 24.53
CA LYS A 110 7.67 -17.44 23.21
C LYS A 110 6.95 -16.11 23.03
N VAL A 111 7.42 -15.33 22.06
CA VAL A 111 6.73 -14.12 21.59
C VAL A 111 5.65 -14.53 20.59
N TYR A 112 4.44 -13.98 20.73
CA TYR A 112 3.34 -14.25 19.80
C TYR A 112 3.57 -13.59 18.43
N LYS A 113 3.01 -14.21 17.38
CA LYS A 113 2.98 -13.60 16.05
C LYS A 113 2.15 -12.31 16.09
N GLY A 114 2.62 -11.29 15.36
CA GLY A 114 1.97 -9.98 15.35
C GLY A 114 2.32 -9.09 16.55
N GLN A 115 3.24 -9.51 17.43
CA GLN A 115 3.73 -8.65 18.51
C GLN A 115 4.28 -7.33 17.93
N LYS A 116 3.77 -6.21 18.45
CA LYS A 116 4.13 -4.88 17.96
C LYS A 116 5.58 -4.56 18.31
N MET A 117 6.41 -4.42 17.27
CA MET A 117 7.84 -4.11 17.37
C MET A 117 8.25 -3.04 16.35
N SER A 118 9.47 -2.51 16.52
CA SER A 118 10.10 -1.61 15.54
C SER A 118 10.27 -2.27 14.18
N GLY A 119 10.32 -1.47 13.12
CA GLY A 119 10.51 -1.97 11.75
C GLY A 119 10.13 -0.94 10.70
N HIS A 120 10.12 -1.36 9.43
CA HIS A 120 9.72 -0.48 8.33
C HIS A 120 8.29 0.04 8.55
N MET A 121 8.13 1.35 8.46
CA MET A 121 6.85 2.02 8.57
C MET A 121 6.62 2.87 7.33
N GLY A 122 5.43 2.74 6.75
CA GLY A 122 5.04 3.42 5.53
C GLY A 122 5.15 2.53 4.31
#